data_AF-A0A0D6AVA0-F1
#
_entry.id   AF-A0A0D6AVA0-F1
#
_cell.length_a   1.000
_cell.length_b   1.000
_cell.length_c   1.000
_cell.angle_alpha   90.00
_cell.angle_beta   90.00
_cell.angle_gamma   90.00
#
_symmetry.space_group_name_H-M   'P 1'
#
loop_
_entity.id
_entity.type
_entity.pdbx_description
1 polymer ?
#
loop_
_entity_poly.entity_id
_entity_poly.type
_entity_poly.pdbx_seq_one_letter_code
_entity_poly.pdbx_strand_id
1 'polypeptide(L)'
;MRDDVRQGVGEEYLVKLYQVHDHFSEIDFDSLPQSFVLKTNHDSGTVILVRDKSQLDYQATAERIEVSLKNTYGWASGEWAYSYIEPKVFVEEFIEPENNSPPPDFKMQCVDGEMKFCRYTYDRGIDTKEIVLDKYANNFGFLIDENFKLGDKNDFKKPKLWEKMIFLAETLSKDFKCVRVDLYCSKDQIYVGEMTFFPMMGCYKGEGQKKLGKYLDFDRTTFKPFILDQLKKS
;
A
#
# COMPACT_ATOMS: atom_id res chain seq x y z
N MET A 1 -1.17 -5.29 -9.83
CA MET A 1 0.01 -4.91 -9.02
C MET A 1 1.14 -5.91 -9.12
N ARG A 2 1.05 -7.13 -8.56
CA ARG A 2 2.22 -8.03 -8.52
C ARG A 2 2.79 -8.33 -9.91
N ASP A 3 1.94 -8.51 -10.91
CA ASP A 3 2.39 -8.70 -12.29
C ASP A 3 3.02 -7.43 -12.89
N ASP A 4 2.46 -6.25 -12.59
CA ASP A 4 3.07 -4.96 -12.97
C ASP A 4 4.47 -4.80 -12.37
N VAL A 5 4.67 -5.26 -11.13
CA VAL A 5 5.99 -5.24 -10.47
C VAL A 5 6.95 -6.19 -11.16
N ARG A 6 6.56 -7.45 -11.40
CA ARG A 6 7.41 -8.44 -12.08
C ARG A 6 7.85 -7.98 -13.47
N GLN A 7 6.92 -7.43 -14.24
CA GLN A 7 7.18 -7.00 -15.62
C GLN A 7 7.90 -5.67 -15.70
N GLY A 8 7.56 -4.73 -14.80
CA GLY A 8 8.06 -3.36 -14.85
C GLY A 8 9.39 -3.15 -14.16
N VAL A 9 9.60 -3.77 -13.00
CA VAL A 9 10.77 -3.47 -12.16
C VAL A 9 11.53 -4.69 -11.65
N GLY A 10 10.92 -5.88 -11.63
CA GLY A 10 11.54 -7.13 -11.20
C GLY A 10 10.86 -7.75 -9.97
N GLU A 11 10.89 -9.08 -9.88
CA GLU A 11 10.26 -9.84 -8.78
C GLU A 11 10.99 -9.66 -7.44
N GLU A 12 12.25 -9.24 -7.44
CA GLU A 12 13.04 -9.01 -6.23
C GLU A 12 12.48 -7.88 -5.35
N TYR A 13 11.59 -7.05 -5.88
CA TYR A 13 10.91 -5.99 -5.13
C TYR A 13 9.56 -6.45 -4.56
N LEU A 14 9.16 -7.71 -4.77
CA LEU A 14 7.95 -8.25 -4.17
C LEU A 14 8.27 -8.95 -2.85
N VAL A 15 7.40 -8.73 -1.87
CA VAL A 15 7.37 -9.57 -0.66
C VAL A 15 7.04 -11.01 -1.08
N LYS A 16 7.74 -11.97 -0.48
CA LYS A 16 7.52 -13.39 -0.76
C LYS A 16 6.08 -13.76 -0.43
N LEU A 17 5.40 -14.32 -1.42
CA LEU A 17 4.02 -14.81 -1.30
C LEU A 17 4.07 -16.30 -1.02
N TYR A 18 3.45 -16.74 0.07
CA TYR A 18 3.41 -18.16 0.44
C TYR A 18 2.20 -18.87 -0.17
N GLN A 19 1.01 -18.28 -0.01
CA GLN A 19 -0.25 -18.91 -0.40
C GLN A 19 -1.28 -17.84 -0.81
N VAL A 20 -2.21 -18.20 -1.69
CA VAL A 20 -3.38 -17.40 -2.08
C VAL A 20 -4.55 -18.37 -2.24
N HIS A 21 -5.69 -18.07 -1.63
CA HIS A 21 -6.87 -18.93 -1.65
C HIS A 21 -8.17 -18.12 -1.70
N ASP A 22 -9.25 -18.83 -2.01
CA ASP A 22 -10.61 -18.29 -1.98
C ASP A 22 -11.15 -18.15 -0.56
N HIS A 23 -10.89 -19.14 0.29
CA HIS A 23 -11.34 -19.17 1.68
C HIS A 23 -10.18 -19.33 2.68
N PHE A 24 -10.40 -18.86 3.90
CA PHE A 24 -9.44 -18.99 4.99
C PHE A 24 -9.15 -20.46 5.32
N SER A 25 -10.15 -21.33 5.23
CA SER A 25 -10.05 -22.76 5.53
C SER A 25 -9.11 -23.53 4.59
N GLU A 26 -8.74 -22.96 3.44
CA GLU A 26 -7.84 -23.58 2.47
C GLU A 26 -6.36 -23.32 2.78
N ILE A 27 -6.06 -22.45 3.74
CA ILE A 27 -4.69 -22.14 4.14
C ILE A 27 -4.07 -23.35 4.84
N ASP A 28 -2.99 -23.87 4.26
CA ASP A 28 -2.16 -24.91 4.89
C ASP A 28 -1.19 -24.24 5.88
N PHE A 29 -1.61 -24.13 7.14
CA PHE A 29 -0.80 -23.54 8.20
C PHE A 29 0.44 -24.35 8.55
N ASP A 30 0.49 -25.65 8.26
CA ASP A 30 1.64 -26.50 8.60
C ASP A 30 2.83 -26.17 7.70
N SER A 31 2.59 -25.82 6.43
CA SER A 31 3.63 -25.36 5.50
C SER A 31 4.18 -23.95 5.78
N LEU A 32 3.48 -23.15 6.58
CA LEU A 32 3.84 -21.76 6.84
C LEU A 32 4.98 -21.62 7.88
N PRO A 33 5.83 -20.58 7.76
CA PRO A 33 6.81 -20.23 8.79
C PRO A 33 6.14 -19.84 10.12
N GLN A 34 6.96 -19.60 11.15
CA GLN A 34 6.47 -19.15 12.47
C GLN A 34 5.86 -17.74 12.44
N SER A 35 6.30 -16.88 11.53
CA SER A 35 5.78 -15.52 11.36
C SER A 35 5.39 -15.24 9.91
N PHE A 36 4.25 -14.58 9.71
CA PHE A 36 3.70 -14.23 8.40
C PHE A 36 2.64 -13.13 8.52
N VAL A 37 2.18 -12.59 7.39
CA VAL A 37 1.08 -11.64 7.33
C VAL A 37 -0.08 -12.25 6.54
N LEU A 38 -1.28 -12.18 7.12
CA LEU A 38 -2.54 -12.50 6.46
C LEU A 38 -3.23 -11.22 5.99
N LYS A 39 -3.66 -11.22 4.74
CA LYS A 39 -4.38 -10.11 4.11
C LYS A 39 -5.46 -10.60 3.16
N THR A 40 -6.38 -9.70 2.83
CA THR A 40 -7.22 -9.85 1.64
C THR A 40 -6.74 -8.89 0.55
N ASN A 41 -7.02 -9.22 -0.71
CA ASN A 41 -6.50 -8.49 -1.88
C ASN A 41 -7.36 -7.28 -2.31
N HIS A 42 -8.56 -7.14 -1.78
CA HIS A 42 -9.57 -6.19 -2.28
C HIS A 42 -9.91 -5.06 -1.31
N ASP A 43 -9.49 -5.13 -0.05
CA ASP A 43 -9.89 -4.18 1.00
C ASP A 43 -8.75 -3.29 1.53
N SER A 44 -9.14 -2.34 2.38
CA SER A 44 -8.22 -1.65 3.28
C SER A 44 -8.53 -2.02 4.72
N GLY A 45 -7.61 -2.68 5.41
CA GLY A 45 -7.68 -2.88 6.86
C GLY A 45 -7.66 -4.33 7.31
N THR A 46 -7.80 -5.28 6.40
CA THR A 46 -7.50 -6.68 6.71
C THR A 46 -6.01 -6.92 6.59
N VAL A 47 -5.29 -6.61 7.67
CA VAL A 47 -3.89 -6.96 7.87
C VAL A 47 -3.76 -7.57 9.26
N ILE A 48 -3.41 -8.84 9.31
CA ILE A 48 -3.21 -9.60 10.55
C ILE A 48 -1.74 -10.02 10.58
N LEU A 49 -0.99 -9.45 11.52
CA LEU A 49 0.42 -9.75 11.73
C LEU A 49 0.55 -10.96 12.66
N VAL A 50 0.96 -12.10 12.13
CA VAL A 50 1.23 -13.30 12.92
C VAL A 50 2.72 -13.33 13.23
N ARG A 51 3.09 -13.00 14.47
CA ARG A 51 4.49 -13.02 14.92
C ARG A 51 4.92 -14.38 15.49
N ASP A 52 3.95 -15.13 15.99
CA ASP A 52 4.11 -16.47 16.51
C ASP A 52 2.87 -17.28 16.14
N LYS A 53 3.02 -18.22 15.20
CA LYS A 53 1.95 -19.10 14.71
C LYS A 53 1.31 -19.92 15.83
N SER A 54 2.03 -20.21 16.92
CA SER A 54 1.49 -20.96 18.07
C SER A 54 0.50 -20.14 18.91
N GLN A 55 0.55 -18.81 18.80
CA GLN A 55 -0.33 -17.88 19.53
C GLN A 55 -1.48 -17.37 18.67
N LEU A 56 -1.64 -17.88 17.46
CA LEU A 56 -2.70 -17.45 16.55
C LEU A 56 -4.07 -17.92 17.06
N ASP A 57 -4.97 -16.99 17.29
CA ASP A 57 -6.39 -17.29 17.46
C ASP A 57 -7.00 -17.60 16.09
N TYR A 58 -7.03 -18.89 15.74
CA TYR A 58 -7.54 -19.35 14.45
C TYR A 58 -9.00 -18.98 14.23
N GLN A 59 -9.84 -19.05 15.26
CA GLN A 59 -11.26 -18.79 15.12
C GLN A 59 -11.50 -17.29 14.85
N ALA A 60 -10.93 -16.41 15.67
CA ALA A 60 -11.09 -14.97 15.49
C ALA A 60 -10.48 -14.49 14.16
N THR A 61 -9.36 -15.09 13.75
CA THR A 61 -8.71 -14.82 12.47
C THR A 61 -9.59 -15.25 11.30
N ALA A 62 -10.13 -16.47 11.35
CA ALA A 62 -11.04 -16.99 10.32
C ALA A 62 -12.28 -16.10 10.18
N GLU A 63 -12.93 -15.76 11.29
CA GLU A 63 -14.12 -14.91 11.30
C GLU A 63 -13.84 -13.54 10.65
N ARG A 64 -12.72 -12.91 11.00
CA ARG A 64 -12.33 -11.61 10.43
C ARG A 64 -12.08 -11.70 8.92
N ILE A 65 -11.36 -12.72 8.46
CA ILE A 65 -11.04 -12.91 7.04
C ILE A 65 -12.32 -13.21 6.25
N GLU A 66 -13.14 -14.16 6.70
CA GLU A 66 -14.37 -14.57 6.00
C GLU A 66 -15.40 -13.44 5.94
N VAL A 67 -15.47 -12.57 6.95
CA VAL A 67 -16.29 -11.36 6.88
C VAL A 67 -15.76 -10.40 5.81
N SER A 68 -14.44 -10.19 5.73
CA SER A 68 -13.84 -9.33 4.70
C SER A 68 -14.10 -9.87 3.29
N LEU A 69 -13.92 -11.18 3.05
CA LEU A 69 -14.10 -11.82 1.75
C LEU A 69 -15.53 -11.69 1.21
N LYS A 70 -16.54 -11.59 2.08
CA LYS A 70 -17.95 -11.39 1.69
C LYS A 70 -18.29 -9.94 1.35
N ASN A 71 -17.44 -8.99 1.73
CA ASN A 71 -17.72 -7.56 1.54
C ASN A 71 -17.37 -7.11 0.12
N THR A 72 -18.29 -6.38 -0.51
CA THR A 72 -18.01 -5.64 -1.74
C THR A 72 -17.33 -4.32 -1.38
N TYR A 73 -16.00 -4.34 -1.28
CA TYR A 73 -15.21 -3.18 -0.88
C TYR A 73 -15.33 -2.02 -1.89
N GLY A 74 -15.18 -0.79 -1.41
CA GLY A 74 -15.16 0.43 -2.21
C GLY A 74 -16.52 0.95 -2.68
N TRP A 75 -17.58 0.13 -2.69
CA TRP A 75 -18.91 0.56 -3.16
C TRP A 75 -19.48 1.73 -2.35
N ALA A 76 -19.44 1.62 -1.02
CA ALA A 76 -20.01 2.64 -0.12
C ALA A 76 -19.16 3.93 -0.06
N SER A 77 -17.87 3.85 -0.36
CA SER A 77 -16.92 4.98 -0.32
C SER A 77 -16.70 5.66 -1.67
N GLY A 78 -17.31 5.15 -2.76
CA GLY A 78 -17.14 5.69 -4.11
C GLY A 78 -15.88 5.19 -4.83
N GLU A 79 -15.16 4.24 -4.24
CA GLU A 79 -13.98 3.56 -4.81
C GLU A 79 -14.44 2.38 -5.67
N TRP A 80 -15.35 2.66 -6.59
CA TRP A 80 -16.12 1.66 -7.35
C TRP A 80 -15.26 0.61 -8.05
N ALA A 81 -14.04 0.97 -8.49
CA ALA A 81 -13.16 0.06 -9.22
C ALA A 81 -12.78 -1.17 -8.37
N TYR A 82 -12.62 -0.99 -7.06
CA TYR A 82 -12.25 -2.09 -6.17
C TYR A 82 -13.37 -3.11 -5.98
N SER A 83 -14.63 -2.73 -6.25
CA SER A 83 -15.77 -3.65 -6.18
C SER A 83 -15.73 -4.78 -7.21
N TYR A 84 -14.90 -4.63 -8.26
CA TYR A 84 -14.70 -5.63 -9.31
C TYR A 84 -13.55 -6.60 -9.02
N ILE A 85 -12.76 -6.37 -7.96
CA ILE A 85 -11.72 -7.32 -7.55
C ILE A 85 -12.41 -8.55 -6.98
N GLU A 86 -12.02 -9.73 -7.47
CA GLU A 86 -12.42 -11.01 -6.87
C GLU A 86 -11.69 -11.16 -5.53
N PRO A 87 -12.41 -11.20 -4.39
CA PRO A 87 -11.81 -11.31 -3.07
C PRO A 87 -11.04 -12.62 -2.93
N LYS A 88 -9.79 -12.54 -2.50
CA LYS A 88 -8.92 -13.66 -2.13
C LYS A 88 -8.25 -13.35 -0.81
N VAL A 89 -8.00 -14.39 -0.01
CA VAL A 89 -7.09 -14.32 1.13
C VAL A 89 -5.70 -14.75 0.69
N PHE A 90 -4.66 -14.09 1.21
CA PHE A 90 -3.29 -14.49 0.94
C PHE A 90 -2.40 -14.39 2.16
N VAL A 91 -1.31 -15.16 2.12
CA VAL A 91 -0.28 -15.21 3.14
C VAL A 91 1.03 -14.77 2.52
N GLU A 92 1.66 -13.76 3.11
CA GLU A 92 2.97 -13.26 2.68
C GLU A 92 3.98 -13.19 3.82
N GLU A 93 5.24 -13.02 3.46
CA GLU A 93 6.35 -12.87 4.39
C GLU A 93 6.17 -11.67 5.33
N PHE A 94 6.42 -11.92 6.61
CA PHE A 94 6.50 -10.88 7.61
C PHE A 94 7.87 -10.20 7.53
N ILE A 95 7.89 -8.94 7.11
CA ILE A 95 9.12 -8.14 7.09
C ILE A 95 9.50 -7.81 8.54
N GLU A 96 10.59 -8.42 9.02
CA GLU A 96 11.05 -8.25 10.39
C GLU A 96 11.39 -6.77 10.68
N PRO A 97 10.85 -6.19 11.76
CA PRO A 97 11.12 -4.81 12.13
C PRO A 97 12.60 -4.61 12.51
N GLU A 98 13.13 -3.44 12.19
CA GLU A 98 14.43 -3.02 12.68
C GLU A 98 14.27 -2.36 14.05
N ASN A 99 15.05 -2.80 15.04
CA ASN A 99 15.02 -2.27 16.41
C ASN A 99 13.62 -2.29 17.07
N ASN A 100 12.83 -3.32 16.79
CA ASN A 100 11.44 -3.48 17.27
C ASN A 100 10.42 -2.43 16.75
N SER A 101 10.82 -1.57 15.81
CA SER A 101 9.91 -0.62 15.15
C SER A 101 9.52 -1.11 13.76
N PRO A 102 8.23 -1.05 13.37
CA PRO A 102 7.83 -1.38 12.01
C PRO A 102 8.55 -0.49 11.00
N PRO A 103 8.88 -1.01 9.80
CA PRO A 103 9.52 -0.21 8.78
C PRO A 103 8.61 0.97 8.41
N PRO A 104 9.20 2.15 8.14
CA PRO A 104 8.40 3.29 7.71
C PRO A 104 7.74 3.02 6.35
N ASP A 105 6.52 3.54 6.18
CA ASP A 105 5.80 3.52 4.91
C ASP A 105 6.23 4.72 4.06
N PHE A 106 6.66 4.47 2.81
CA PHE A 106 6.94 5.51 1.82
C PHE A 106 5.85 5.49 0.75
N LYS A 107 4.84 6.34 0.93
CA LYS A 107 3.69 6.39 0.02
C LYS A 107 3.95 7.43 -1.07
N MET A 108 4.43 6.97 -2.22
CA MET A 108 4.88 7.79 -3.33
C MET A 108 3.68 8.15 -4.21
N GLN A 109 3.24 9.40 -4.17
CA GLN A 109 2.17 9.86 -5.04
C GLN A 109 2.73 10.19 -6.42
N CYS A 110 2.25 9.46 -7.43
CA CYS A 110 2.68 9.63 -8.81
C CYS A 110 1.52 10.11 -9.69
N VAL A 111 1.85 10.95 -10.66
CA VAL A 111 0.92 11.53 -11.63
C VAL A 111 1.60 11.57 -12.99
N ASP A 112 0.93 11.01 -14.01
CA ASP A 112 1.46 10.82 -15.37
C ASP A 112 2.89 10.23 -15.36
N GLY A 113 3.13 9.23 -14.51
CA GLY A 113 4.43 8.55 -14.40
C GLY A 113 5.53 9.30 -13.63
N GLU A 114 5.27 10.50 -13.09
CA GLU A 114 6.24 11.27 -12.29
C GLU A 114 5.87 11.26 -10.81
N MET A 115 6.85 11.06 -9.93
CA MET A 115 6.68 11.21 -8.49
C MET A 115 6.52 12.70 -8.13
N LYS A 116 5.41 13.03 -7.47
CA LYS A 116 5.07 14.39 -7.09
C LYS A 116 5.43 14.71 -5.65
N PHE A 117 5.08 13.79 -4.74
CA PHE A 117 5.43 13.88 -3.33
C PHE A 117 5.40 12.50 -2.67
N CYS A 118 6.08 12.37 -1.54
CA CYS A 118 6.10 11.18 -0.70
C CYS A 118 5.46 11.52 0.64
N ARG A 119 4.49 10.71 1.06
CA ARG A 119 4.02 10.68 2.44
C ARG A 119 4.82 9.62 3.20
N TYR A 120 5.75 10.07 4.01
CA TYR A 120 6.58 9.25 4.89
C TYR A 120 5.88 9.08 6.25
N THR A 121 5.54 7.85 6.61
CA THR A 121 4.87 7.53 7.89
C THR A 121 5.76 6.61 8.72
N TYR A 122 5.97 6.94 9.99
CA TYR A 122 6.85 6.19 10.91
C TYR A 122 6.26 6.13 12.32
N ASP A 123 6.88 5.33 13.21
CA ASP A 123 6.39 5.03 14.57
C ASP A 123 4.95 4.51 14.61
N ARG A 124 4.54 3.81 13.56
CA ARG A 124 3.16 3.36 13.34
C ARG A 124 2.69 2.44 14.46
N GLY A 125 1.53 2.77 15.03
CA GLY A 125 0.92 2.01 16.13
C GLY A 125 1.43 2.35 17.53
N ILE A 126 2.43 3.25 17.64
CA ILE A 126 2.91 3.77 18.93
C ILE A 126 2.62 5.27 19.00
N ASP A 127 3.28 6.05 18.13
CA ASP A 127 3.13 7.49 18.03
C ASP A 127 3.22 7.91 16.57
N THR A 128 2.24 7.45 15.78
CA THR A 128 2.27 7.56 14.32
C THR A 128 2.48 9.01 13.87
N LYS A 129 3.60 9.24 13.17
CA LYS A 129 3.99 10.55 12.65
C LYS A 129 4.07 10.54 11.14
N GLU A 130 3.94 11.73 10.56
CA GLU A 130 3.96 11.94 9.13
C GLU A 130 4.84 13.11 8.71
N ILE A 131 5.58 12.90 7.62
CA ILE A 131 6.31 13.95 6.91
C ILE A 131 5.94 13.87 5.43
N VAL A 132 5.68 15.01 4.80
CA VAL A 132 5.42 15.11 3.36
C VAL A 132 6.65 15.70 2.68
N LEU A 133 7.19 14.99 1.70
CA LEU A 133 8.47 15.28 1.07
C LEU A 133 8.31 15.44 -0.45
N ASP A 134 9.12 16.29 -1.07
CA ASP A 134 9.32 16.26 -2.53
C ASP A 134 10.36 15.19 -2.93
N LYS A 135 10.63 15.06 -4.24
CA LYS A 135 11.62 14.10 -4.76
C LYS A 135 13.07 14.36 -4.29
N TYR A 136 13.37 15.58 -3.87
CA TYR A 136 14.68 15.96 -3.33
C TYR A 136 14.77 15.81 -1.81
N ALA A 137 13.74 15.24 -1.18
CA ALA A 137 13.58 15.10 0.26
C ALA A 137 13.42 16.44 1.01
N ASN A 138 12.93 17.49 0.35
CA ASN A 138 12.53 18.71 1.04
C ASN A 138 11.18 18.51 1.73
N ASN A 139 11.10 18.84 3.01
CA ASN A 139 9.87 18.77 3.80
C ASN A 139 8.94 19.95 3.49
N PHE A 140 7.69 19.65 3.14
CA PHE A 140 6.66 20.66 2.90
C PHE A 140 6.12 21.33 4.17
N GLY A 141 6.35 20.75 5.35
CA GLY A 141 5.98 21.34 6.65
C GLY A 141 4.48 21.26 6.98
N PHE A 142 3.79 20.24 6.47
CA PHE A 142 2.41 19.93 6.83
C PHE A 142 2.17 18.41 6.75
N LEU A 143 1.01 17.98 7.25
CA LEU A 143 0.50 16.61 7.17
C LEU A 143 -0.74 16.55 6.27
N ILE A 144 -1.02 15.37 5.75
CA ILE A 144 -2.16 14.99 4.92
C ILE A 144 -3.25 14.36 5.78
N ASP A 145 -2.89 13.55 6.77
CA ASP A 145 -3.83 12.84 7.64
C ASP A 145 -3.83 13.43 9.04
N GLU A 146 -4.88 14.20 9.34
CA GLU A 146 -5.03 14.95 10.60
C GLU A 146 -5.12 14.06 11.84
N ASN A 147 -5.26 12.74 11.67
CA ASN A 147 -5.18 11.79 12.78
C ASN A 147 -3.74 11.50 13.21
N PHE A 148 -2.74 11.90 12.43
CA PHE A 148 -1.33 11.67 12.71
C PHE A 148 -0.67 12.93 13.28
N LYS A 149 0.50 12.75 13.89
CA LYS A 149 1.33 13.88 14.34
C LYS A 149 2.23 14.36 13.20
N LEU A 150 2.43 15.67 13.13
CA LEU A 150 3.45 16.23 12.25
C LEU A 150 4.84 15.79 12.74
N GLY A 151 5.58 15.07 11.91
CA GLY A 151 6.95 14.67 12.21
C GLY A 151 7.93 15.84 12.09
N ASP A 152 9.03 15.80 12.86
CA ASP A 152 10.11 16.76 12.72
C ASP A 152 10.90 16.48 11.43
N LYS A 153 11.35 17.52 10.71
CA LYS A 153 12.15 17.33 9.49
C LYS A 153 13.42 16.52 9.73
N ASN A 154 13.98 16.57 10.95
CA ASN A 154 15.19 15.85 11.32
C ASN A 154 14.93 14.35 11.58
N ASP A 155 13.67 13.94 11.71
CA ASP A 155 13.30 12.53 11.88
C ASP A 155 13.35 11.77 10.54
N PHE A 156 13.30 12.48 9.41
CA PHE A 156 13.44 11.85 8.10
C PHE A 156 14.88 11.42 7.85
N LYS A 157 15.12 10.11 7.95
CA LYS A 157 16.39 9.48 7.56
C LYS A 157 16.29 9.05 6.11
N LYS A 158 16.76 9.90 5.20
CA LYS A 158 16.79 9.61 3.75
C LYS A 158 17.45 8.24 3.50
N PRO A 159 16.73 7.23 2.96
CA PRO A 159 17.33 5.94 2.65
C PRO A 159 18.43 6.09 1.59
N LYS A 160 19.46 5.25 1.65
CA LYS A 160 20.49 5.18 0.60
C LYS A 160 19.90 4.87 -0.78
N LEU A 161 18.77 4.16 -0.80
CA LEU A 161 18.06 3.74 -2.00
C LEU A 161 16.95 4.72 -2.42
N TRP A 162 16.91 5.95 -1.89
CA TRP A 162 15.85 6.91 -2.16
C TRP A 162 15.61 7.15 -3.66
N GLU A 163 16.66 7.37 -4.42
CA GLU A 163 16.60 7.59 -5.87
C GLU A 163 16.07 6.33 -6.59
N LYS A 164 16.42 5.13 -6.09
CA LYS A 164 15.88 3.88 -6.60
C LYS A 164 14.38 3.75 -6.28
N MET A 165 13.95 4.14 -5.08
CA MET A 165 12.52 4.14 -4.71
C MET A 165 11.70 5.05 -5.62
N ILE A 166 12.21 6.25 -5.93
CA ILE A 166 11.58 7.16 -6.91
C ILE A 166 11.48 6.49 -8.27
N PHE A 167 12.59 5.93 -8.78
CA PHE A 167 12.60 5.23 -10.07
C PHE A 167 11.57 4.09 -10.13
N LEU A 168 11.44 3.30 -9.07
CA LEU A 168 10.46 2.21 -9.00
C LEU A 168 9.03 2.75 -9.04
N ALA A 169 8.72 3.76 -8.22
CA ALA A 169 7.39 4.37 -8.19
C ALA A 169 7.01 5.01 -9.53
N GLU A 170 7.93 5.74 -10.16
CA GLU A 170 7.74 6.33 -11.48
C GLU A 170 7.55 5.27 -12.56
N THR A 171 8.34 4.19 -12.53
CA THR A 171 8.20 3.09 -13.49
C THR A 171 6.85 2.39 -13.39
N LEU A 172 6.40 2.08 -12.17
CA LEU A 172 5.11 1.41 -11.92
C LEU A 172 3.90 2.32 -12.18
N SER A 173 4.09 3.63 -12.23
CA SER A 173 3.00 4.59 -12.44
C SER A 173 2.82 5.05 -13.89
N LYS A 174 3.71 4.68 -14.82
CA LYS A 174 3.70 5.17 -16.22
C LYS A 174 2.37 4.98 -16.93
N ASP A 175 1.68 3.88 -16.67
CA ASP A 175 0.42 3.54 -17.35
C ASP A 175 -0.83 4.10 -16.65
N PHE A 176 -0.65 4.92 -15.61
CA PHE A 176 -1.73 5.46 -14.79
C PHE A 176 -1.66 6.98 -14.70
N LYS A 177 -2.83 7.63 -14.79
CA LYS A 177 -2.94 9.09 -14.65
C LYS A 177 -2.57 9.55 -13.26
N CYS A 178 -3.02 8.83 -12.25
CA CYS A 178 -2.71 9.11 -10.86
C CYS A 178 -2.72 7.78 -10.10
N VAL A 179 -1.65 7.48 -9.39
CA VAL A 179 -1.53 6.29 -8.55
C VAL A 179 -0.56 6.55 -7.41
N ARG A 180 -0.86 6.06 -6.23
CA ARG A 180 0.05 6.04 -5.09
C ARG A 180 0.74 4.69 -5.04
N VAL A 181 2.06 4.67 -5.04
CA VAL A 181 2.87 3.46 -4.92
C VAL A 181 3.45 3.42 -3.51
N ASP A 182 3.06 2.42 -2.74
CA ASP A 182 3.52 2.25 -1.36
C ASP A 182 4.75 1.35 -1.35
N LEU A 183 5.83 1.88 -0.80
CA LEU A 183 7.11 1.20 -0.70
C LEU A 183 7.54 1.05 0.77
N TYR A 184 8.21 -0.06 1.05
CA TYR A 184 8.97 -0.28 2.27
C TYR A 184 10.46 -0.29 1.95
N CYS A 185 11.28 0.14 2.90
CA CYS A 185 12.73 -0.02 2.83
C CYS A 185 13.21 -0.58 4.16
N SER A 186 13.83 -1.77 4.14
CA SER A 186 14.47 -2.38 5.31
C SER A 186 15.75 -3.09 4.88
N LYS A 187 16.82 -2.93 5.66
CA LYS A 187 18.15 -3.54 5.45
C LYS A 187 18.67 -3.37 4.01
N ASP A 188 18.57 -2.16 3.47
CA ASP A 188 18.95 -1.84 2.08
C ASP A 188 18.22 -2.72 1.02
N GLN A 189 16.99 -3.17 1.32
CA GLN A 189 16.08 -3.82 0.38
C GLN A 189 14.77 -3.04 0.29
N ILE A 190 14.27 -2.85 -0.94
CA ILE A 190 12.98 -2.19 -1.21
C ILE A 190 11.92 -3.25 -1.46
N TYR A 191 10.72 -3.03 -0.94
CA TYR A 191 9.54 -3.85 -1.25
C TYR A 191 8.39 -2.97 -1.72
N VAL A 192 7.70 -3.40 -2.77
CA VAL A 192 6.44 -2.82 -3.22
C VAL A 192 5.30 -3.44 -2.42
N GLY A 193 4.61 -2.63 -1.64
CA GLY A 193 3.51 -3.05 -0.79
C GLY A 193 2.16 -2.98 -1.48
N GLU A 194 1.82 -1.83 -2.05
CA GLU A 194 0.50 -1.54 -2.58
C GLU A 194 0.57 -0.54 -3.75
N MET A 195 -0.41 -0.62 -4.66
CA MET A 195 -0.74 0.47 -5.57
C MET A 195 -2.18 0.93 -5.29
N THR A 196 -2.34 2.16 -4.81
CA THR A 196 -3.65 2.71 -4.42
C THR A 196 -4.09 3.80 -5.40
N PHE A 197 -5.31 3.68 -5.92
CA PHE A 197 -5.88 4.63 -6.88
C PHE A 197 -6.79 5.67 -6.22
N PHE A 198 -7.36 5.34 -5.06
CA PHE A 198 -8.25 6.21 -4.30
C PHE A 198 -7.72 6.44 -2.87
N PRO A 199 -6.53 7.05 -2.70
CA PRO A 199 -6.01 7.29 -1.38
C PRO A 199 -7.01 8.13 -0.54
N MET A 200 -7.25 7.71 0.70
CA MET A 200 -8.24 8.33 1.60
C MET A 200 -9.66 8.39 1.00
N MET A 201 -10.08 7.39 0.21
CA MET A 201 -11.37 7.37 -0.51
C MET A 201 -11.51 8.53 -1.52
N GLY A 202 -10.40 9.10 -1.99
CA GLY A 202 -10.39 10.34 -2.79
C GLY A 202 -10.79 11.59 -1.98
N CYS A 203 -10.96 11.47 -0.67
CA CYS A 203 -11.49 12.51 0.21
C CYS A 203 -10.37 13.13 1.07
N TYR A 204 -9.35 13.69 0.44
CA TYR A 204 -8.37 14.52 1.14
C TYR A 204 -9.07 15.73 1.76
N LYS A 205 -8.85 15.95 3.05
CA LYS A 205 -9.33 17.12 3.80
C LYS A 205 -8.14 17.89 4.38
N GLY A 206 -8.37 19.11 4.83
CA GLY A 206 -7.36 19.90 5.55
C GLY A 206 -6.41 20.71 4.66
N GLU A 207 -5.37 21.26 5.29
CA GLU A 207 -4.38 22.13 4.63
C GLU A 207 -3.53 21.39 3.59
N GLY A 208 -3.26 20.10 3.81
CA GLY A 208 -2.53 19.26 2.86
C GLY A 208 -3.22 19.17 1.50
N GLN A 209 -4.55 19.06 1.48
CA GLN A 209 -5.34 19.04 0.23
C GLN A 209 -5.11 20.31 -0.60
N LYS A 210 -5.21 21.49 0.02
CA LYS A 210 -5.06 22.78 -0.69
C LYS A 210 -3.67 22.95 -1.30
N LYS A 211 -2.64 22.51 -0.57
CA LYS A 211 -1.25 22.65 -0.98
C LYS A 211 -0.85 21.60 -2.02
N LEU A 212 -1.39 20.39 -1.91
CA LEU A 212 -1.05 19.26 -2.78
C LEU A 212 -1.90 19.15 -4.03
N GLY A 213 -3.11 19.73 -4.06
CA GLY A 213 -4.04 19.62 -5.19
C GLY A 213 -3.42 20.01 -6.53
N LYS A 214 -2.56 21.03 -6.56
CA LYS A 214 -1.84 21.45 -7.78
C LYS A 214 -0.86 20.40 -8.34
N TYR A 215 -0.40 19.47 -7.51
CA TYR A 215 0.48 18.39 -7.94
C TYR A 215 -0.31 17.15 -8.39
N LEU A 216 -1.62 17.12 -8.14
CA LEU A 216 -2.52 16.04 -8.54
C LEU A 216 -3.23 16.32 -9.87
N ASP A 217 -2.88 17.40 -10.56
CA ASP A 217 -3.43 17.72 -11.87
C ASP A 217 -2.78 16.85 -12.95
N PHE A 218 -3.60 16.34 -13.87
CA PHE A 218 -3.19 15.44 -14.93
C PHE A 218 -3.99 15.70 -16.21
N ASP A 219 -3.49 15.20 -17.33
CA ASP A 219 -4.21 15.30 -18.59
C ASP A 219 -5.54 14.50 -18.55
N ARG A 220 -6.64 15.23 -18.67
CA ARG A 220 -8.03 14.71 -18.70
C ARG A 220 -8.58 14.52 -20.12
N THR A 221 -7.77 14.79 -21.15
CA THR A 221 -8.17 14.64 -22.56
C THR A 221 -7.87 13.25 -23.11
N THR A 222 -6.96 12.51 -22.47
CA THR A 222 -6.66 11.11 -22.80
C THR A 222 -7.28 10.17 -21.77
N PHE A 223 -7.81 9.04 -22.26
CA PHE A 223 -8.44 8.01 -21.44
C PHE A 223 -8.17 6.63 -22.02
N LYS A 224 -8.11 5.61 -21.15
CA LYS A 224 -8.09 4.21 -21.60
C LYS A 224 -9.50 3.82 -22.08
N PRO A 225 -9.62 2.92 -23.07
CA PRO A 225 -10.91 2.36 -23.46
C PRO A 225 -11.66 1.80 -22.24
N PHE A 226 -12.98 1.93 -22.23
CA PHE A 226 -13.81 1.30 -21.21
C PHE A 226 -13.68 -0.22 -21.30
N ILE A 227 -13.50 -0.86 -20.14
CA ILE A 227 -13.33 -2.31 -20.01
C ILE A 227 -14.49 -2.97 -19.27
N LEU A 228 -15.63 -2.29 -19.11
CA LEU A 228 -16.74 -2.79 -18.28
C LEU A 228 -17.29 -4.13 -18.79
N ASP A 229 -17.27 -4.35 -20.10
CA ASP A 229 -17.63 -5.61 -20.75
C ASP A 229 -16.69 -6.76 -20.38
N GLN A 230 -15.42 -6.45 -20.08
CA GLN A 230 -14.37 -7.39 -19.66
C GLN A 230 -14.40 -7.67 -18.15
N LEU A 231 -15.02 -6.79 -17.35
CA LEU A 231 -15.09 -6.87 -15.89
C LEU A 231 -16.31 -7.66 -15.35
N LYS A 232 -17.06 -8.35 -16.21
CA LYS A 232 -18.23 -9.12 -15.78
C LYS A 232 -17.82 -10.25 -14.85
N LYS A 233 -18.27 -10.18 -13.60
CA LYS A 233 -18.20 -11.29 -12.64
C LYS A 233 -18.99 -12.47 -13.22
N SER A 234 -18.29 -13.54 -13.58
CA SER A 234 -18.87 -14.84 -13.95
C SER A 234 -19.56 -15.48 -12.76
#